data_AF-A0A7V0WEE5-F1
#
_entry.id   AF-A0A7V0WEE5-F1
#
_cell.length_a   1.000
_cell.length_b   1.000
_cell.length_c   1.000
_cell.angle_alpha   90.00
_cell.angle_beta   90.00
_cell.angle_gamma   90.00
#
_symmetry.space_group_name_H-M   'P 1'
#
loop_
_entity.id
_entity.type
_entity.pdbx_description
1 polymer ?
#
loop_
_entity_poly.entity_id
_entity_poly.type
_entity_poly.pdbx_seq_one_letter_code
_entity_poly.pdbx_strand_id
1 'polypeptide(L)'
;MVVICPKCKVRLKIHDEKISPDGSRFCCPKCDTVLLVKRPSARRKEINKRLIMVAHSDDSFIERALNILKGEGFEVITSKDGIDAMVKSMKELPFLIIID
;
A
#
# COMPACT_ATOMS: atom_id res chain seq x y z
N MET A 1 13.19 -9.84 -11.14
CA MET A 1 13.86 -9.11 -10.02
C MET A 1 15.34 -9.50 -9.82
N VAL A 2 16.10 -8.75 -9.01
CA VAL A 2 17.49 -9.07 -8.61
C VAL A 2 17.53 -9.56 -7.17
N VAL A 3 18.11 -10.73 -6.92
CA VAL A 3 18.27 -11.33 -5.59
C VAL A 3 19.75 -11.50 -5.27
N ILE A 4 20.15 -11.27 -4.03
CA ILE A 4 21.54 -11.46 -3.57
C ILE A 4 21.64 -12.80 -2.84
N CYS A 5 22.59 -13.64 -3.23
CA CYS A 5 22.87 -14.86 -2.49
C CYS A 5 23.40 -14.53 -1.08
N PRO A 6 22.84 -15.09 0.00
CA PRO A 6 23.24 -14.77 1.36
C PRO A 6 24.63 -15.31 1.73
N LYS A 7 25.11 -16.36 1.03
CA LYS A 7 26.42 -16.97 1.27
C LYS A 7 27.55 -16.27 0.53
N CYS A 8 27.46 -16.13 -0.80
CA CYS A 8 28.56 -15.65 -1.64
C CYS A 8 28.36 -14.24 -2.23
N LYS A 9 27.24 -13.58 -1.90
CA LYS A 9 26.89 -12.20 -2.31
C LYS A 9 26.78 -11.96 -3.83
N VAL A 10 26.72 -13.01 -4.65
CA VAL A 10 26.48 -12.86 -6.10
C VAL A 10 25.07 -12.32 -6.34
N ARG A 11 24.93 -11.44 -7.34
CA ARG A 11 23.64 -10.89 -7.75
C ARG A 11 23.05 -11.77 -8.84
N LEU A 12 21.87 -12.32 -8.60
CA LEU A 12 21.15 -13.21 -9.51
C LEU A 12 19.96 -12.47 -10.10
N LYS A 13 19.88 -12.41 -11.43
CA LYS A 13 18.71 -11.90 -12.15
C LYS A 13 17.73 -13.06 -12.33
N ILE A 14 16.59 -12.97 -11.65
CA ILE A 14 15.53 -13.99 -11.70
C ILE A 14 14.34 -13.39 -12.43
N HIS A 15 13.85 -14.11 -13.43
CA HIS A 15 12.64 -13.75 -14.17
C HIS A 15 11.40 -14.04 -13.31
N ASP A 16 10.48 -13.09 -13.24
CA ASP A 16 9.36 -13.16 -12.29
C ASP A 16 8.41 -14.33 -12.63
N GLU A 17 8.35 -14.72 -13.91
CA GLU A 17 7.61 -15.88 -14.43
C GLU A 17 8.09 -17.21 -13.83
N LYS A 18 9.34 -17.29 -13.35
CA LYS A 18 9.93 -18.49 -12.76
C LYS A 18 9.66 -18.62 -11.25
N ILE A 19 8.90 -17.69 -10.67
CA ILE A 19 8.62 -17.65 -9.23
C ILE A 19 7.14 -17.97 -8.99
N SER A 20 6.87 -19.09 -8.31
CA SER A 20 5.52 -19.49 -7.91
C SER A 20 4.96 -18.60 -6.79
N PRO A 21 3.63 -18.60 -6.57
CA PRO A 21 3.00 -17.84 -5.48
C PRO A 21 3.56 -18.13 -4.08
N ASP A 22 3.90 -19.38 -3.80
CA ASP A 22 4.48 -19.82 -2.51
C ASP A 22 6.00 -19.58 -2.39
N GLY A 23 6.62 -19.16 -3.50
CA GLY A 23 8.06 -19.01 -3.65
C GLY A 23 8.71 -20.21 -4.34
N SER A 24 9.80 -19.94 -5.05
CA SER A 24 10.55 -20.94 -5.81
C SER A 24 11.95 -21.11 -5.23
N ARG A 25 12.43 -22.36 -5.21
CA ARG A 25 13.79 -22.68 -4.80
C ARG A 25 14.73 -22.49 -5.98
N PHE A 26 15.82 -21.75 -5.77
CA PHE A 26 16.87 -21.55 -6.77
C PHE A 26 18.22 -21.98 -6.19
N CYS A 27 19.01 -22.69 -6.98
CA CYS A 27 20.40 -22.97 -6.63
C CYS A 27 21.30 -21.81 -7.07
N CYS A 28 22.18 -21.33 -6.19
CA CYS A 28 23.16 -20.31 -6.55
C CYS A 28 24.29 -20.93 -7.39
N PRO A 29 24.53 -20.48 -8.64
CA PRO A 29 25.55 -21.05 -9.53
C PRO A 29 27.00 -20.81 -9.08
N LYS A 30 27.24 -20.02 -8.03
CA LYS A 30 28.58 -19.69 -7.53
C LYS A 30 28.99 -20.49 -6.29
N CYS A 31 28.05 -20.96 -5.49
CA CYS A 31 28.34 -21.58 -4.18
C CYS A 31 27.35 -22.65 -3.75
N ASP A 32 26.50 -23.09 -4.68
CA ASP A 32 25.51 -24.17 -4.58
C ASP A 32 24.49 -24.01 -3.45
N THR A 33 24.38 -22.81 -2.89
CA THR A 33 23.40 -22.53 -1.83
C THR A 33 22.00 -22.47 -2.44
N VAL A 34 21.08 -23.24 -1.88
CA VAL A 34 19.67 -23.22 -2.24
C VAL A 34 18.98 -22.05 -1.52
N LEU A 35 18.34 -21.17 -2.31
CA LEU A 35 17.64 -19.98 -1.84
C LEU A 35 16.14 -20.18 -2.05
N LEU A 36 15.31 -19.85 -1.06
CA LEU A 36 13.88 -19.66 -1.27
C LEU A 36 13.63 -18.23 -1.70
N VAL A 37 13.18 -18.05 -2.94
CA VAL A 37 12.90 -16.75 -3.53
C VAL A 37 11.39 -16.58 -3.64
N LYS A 38 10.85 -15.59 -2.93
CA LYS A 38 9.43 -15.22 -3.00
C LYS A 38 9.29 -13.94 -3.80
N ARG A 39 8.21 -13.83 -4.58
CA ARG A 39 7.82 -12.52 -5.11
C ARG A 39 7.58 -11.59 -3.93
N PRO A 40 7.95 -10.31 -4.01
CA PRO A 40 7.48 -9.33 -3.03
C PRO A 40 5.96 -9.34 -3.09
N SER A 41 5.33 -10.02 -2.13
CA SER A 41 3.90 -9.84 -1.94
C SER A 41 3.78 -8.41 -1.46
N ALA A 42 3.33 -7.50 -2.33
CA ALA A 42 2.66 -6.32 -1.82
C ALA A 42 1.54 -6.87 -0.95
N ARG A 43 1.75 -6.91 0.38
CA ARG A 43 0.65 -7.11 1.31
C ARG A 43 -0.24 -5.92 1.02
N ARG A 44 -1.22 -6.12 0.14
CA ARG A 44 -2.32 -5.18 -0.02
C ARG A 44 -2.98 -5.20 1.35
N LYS A 45 -2.66 -4.20 2.19
CA LYS A 45 -3.45 -3.98 3.40
C LYS A 45 -4.90 -3.92 2.92
N GLU A 46 -5.76 -4.71 3.55
CA GLU A 46 -7.19 -4.61 3.26
C GLU A 46 -7.59 -3.16 3.51
N ILE A 47 -7.95 -2.48 2.44
CA ILE A 47 -8.37 -1.08 2.50
C ILE A 47 -9.75 -1.07 3.16
N ASN A 48 -9.93 -0.28 4.22
CA ASN A 48 -11.24 -0.07 4.83
C ASN A 48 -12.14 0.66 3.83
N LYS A 49 -12.99 -0.08 3.12
CA LYS A 49 -13.91 0.45 2.09
C LYS A 49 -15.03 1.35 2.64
N ARG A 50 -15.05 1.63 3.94
CA ARG A 50 -16.00 2.57 4.56
C ARG A 50 -15.37 3.90 4.94
N LEU A 51 -14.04 4.02 4.99
CA LEU A 51 -13.35 5.22 5.42
C LEU A 51 -13.05 6.20 4.27
N ILE A 52 -13.74 7.34 4.25
CA ILE A 52 -13.53 8.44 3.31
C ILE A 52 -12.85 9.62 4.02
N MET A 53 -11.94 10.32 3.33
CA MET A 53 -11.41 11.60 3.79
C MET A 53 -11.96 12.76 2.95
N VAL A 54 -12.39 13.84 3.61
CA VAL A 54 -12.75 15.12 2.97
C VAL A 54 -11.73 16.18 3.40
N ALA A 55 -10.96 16.70 2.44
CA ALA A 55 -9.98 17.76 2.66
C ALA A 55 -10.44 19.04 1.95
N HIS A 56 -10.87 20.04 2.73
CA HIS A 56 -11.38 21.30 2.20
C HIS A 56 -11.24 22.42 3.25
N SER A 57 -10.96 23.65 2.84
CA SER A 57 -10.73 24.76 3.78
C SER A 57 -12.02 25.37 4.34
N ASP A 58 -13.12 25.29 3.58
CA ASP A 58 -14.44 25.79 3.97
C ASP A 58 -15.22 24.80 4.86
N ASP A 59 -15.67 25.30 6.02
CA ASP A 59 -16.40 24.51 7.03
C ASP A 59 -17.81 24.11 6.60
N SER A 60 -18.51 24.97 5.85
CA SER A 60 -19.86 24.67 5.36
C SER A 60 -19.84 23.53 4.34
N PHE A 61 -18.80 23.47 3.51
CA PHE A 61 -18.57 22.36 2.60
C PHE A 61 -18.28 21.07 3.35
N ILE A 62 -17.40 21.11 4.36
CA ILE A 62 -17.09 19.95 5.20
C ILE A 62 -18.35 19.41 5.87
N GLU A 63 -19.17 20.26 6.48
CA GLU A 63 -20.42 19.84 7.13
C GLU A 63 -21.40 19.21 6.14
N ARG A 64 -21.56 19.81 4.96
CA ARG A 64 -22.43 19.27 3.91
C ARG A 64 -21.94 17.91 3.42
N ALA A 65 -20.64 17.75 3.19
CA ALA A 65 -20.04 16.49 2.78
C ALA A 65 -20.19 15.42 3.86
N LEU A 66 -19.96 15.78 5.14
CA LEU A 66 -20.15 14.89 6.29
C LEU A 66 -21.58 14.35 6.35
N ASN A 67 -22.58 15.21 6.20
CA ASN A 67 -23.99 14.82 6.28
C ASN A 67 -24.37 13.83 5.18
N ILE A 68 -23.94 14.08 3.94
CA ILE A 68 -24.22 13.19 2.80
C ILE A 68 -23.51 11.84 3.00
N LEU A 69 -22.20 11.86 3.23
CA LEU A 69 -21.39 10.63 3.27
C LEU A 69 -21.73 9.75 4.49
N LYS A 70 -21.96 10.36 5.66
CA LYS A 70 -22.40 9.60 6.84
C LYS A 70 -23.82 9.06 6.67
N GLY A 71 -24.71 9.79 5.96
CA GLY A 71 -26.04 9.33 5.62
C GLY A 71 -26.04 8.04 4.79
N GLU A 72 -25.03 7.87 3.93
CA GLU A 72 -24.78 6.66 3.14
C GLU A 72 -24.01 5.56 3.91
N GLY A 73 -23.71 5.77 5.19
CA GLY A 73 -23.06 4.77 6.05
C GLY A 73 -21.53 4.73 5.97
N PHE A 74 -20.89 5.77 5.43
CA PHE A 74 -19.43 5.89 5.43
C PHE A 74 -18.90 6.46 6.74
N GLU A 75 -17.73 5.99 7.15
CA GLU A 75 -16.88 6.64 8.14
C GLU A 75 -16.14 7.79 7.46
N VAL A 76 -16.17 8.98 8.05
CA VAL A 76 -15.61 10.18 7.42
C VAL A 76 -14.63 10.85 8.36
N ILE A 77 -13.39 11.02 7.89
CA ILE A 77 -12.38 11.89 8.50
C ILE A 77 -12.24 13.17 7.68
N THR A 78 -11.87 14.27 8.32
CA THR A 78 -11.79 15.58 7.66
C THR A 78 -10.41 16.20 7.80
N SER A 79 -10.07 17.11 6.91
CA SER A 79 -8.88 17.95 6.97
C SER A 79 -9.18 19.34 6.43
N LYS A 80 -8.54 20.38 6.98
CA LYS A 80 -8.72 21.78 6.55
C LYS A 80 -7.54 22.33 5.75
N ASP A 81 -6.46 21.55 5.64
CA ASP A 81 -5.24 21.98 4.97
C ASP A 81 -4.50 20.79 4.33
N GLY A 82 -3.66 21.09 3.34
CA GLY A 82 -2.97 20.05 2.56
C GLY A 82 -1.93 19.25 3.36
N ILE A 83 -1.33 19.84 4.41
CA ILE A 83 -0.33 19.15 5.22
C ILE A 83 -1.03 18.10 6.09
N ASP A 84 -2.09 18.49 6.79
CA ASP A 84 -2.91 17.58 7.59
C ASP A 84 -3.57 16.51 6.71
N ALA A 85 -4.06 16.85 5.52
CA ALA A 85 -4.62 15.89 4.57
C ALA A 85 -3.59 14.83 4.13
N MET A 86 -2.37 15.27 3.81
CA MET A 86 -1.26 14.37 3.48
C MET A 86 -0.90 13.45 4.66
N VAL A 87 -0.79 14.00 5.87
CA VAL A 87 -0.48 13.22 7.07
C VAL A 87 -1.58 12.18 7.36
N LYS A 88 -2.86 12.57 7.28
CA LYS A 88 -4.00 11.68 7.53
C LYS A 88 -4.13 10.60 6.45
N SER A 89 -3.96 10.94 5.17
CA SER A 89 -4.03 9.95 4.09
C SER A 89 -3.01 8.81 4.24
N MET A 90 -1.78 9.13 4.68
CA MET A 90 -0.73 8.13 4.88
C MET A 90 -0.94 7.29 6.14
N LYS A 91 -1.51 7.87 7.20
CA LYS A 91 -1.73 7.20 8.49
C LYS A 91 -3.00 6.35 8.50
N GLU A 92 -4.12 6.95 8.10
CA GLU A 92 -5.45 6.36 8.21
C GLU A 92 -5.82 5.50 6.99
N LEU A 93 -5.11 5.67 5.87
CA LEU A 93 -5.32 4.91 4.62
C LEU A 93 -6.81 4.88 4.19
N PRO A 94 -7.48 6.06 4.08
CA PRO A 94 -8.85 6.13 3.59
C PRO A 94 -8.94 5.53 2.18
N PHE A 95 -10.06 4.87 1.87
CA PHE A 95 -10.23 4.23 0.55
C PHE A 95 -10.54 5.25 -0.56
N LEU A 96 -11.07 6.42 -0.20
CA LEU A 96 -11.40 7.52 -1.08
C LEU A 96 -11.03 8.85 -0.40
N ILE A 97 -10.47 9.78 -1.17
CA ILE A 97 -10.13 11.12 -0.72
C ILE A 97 -10.82 12.11 -1.67
N ILE A 98 -11.56 13.06 -1.10
CA ILE A 98 -12.14 14.22 -1.80
C ILE A 98 -11.30 15.42 -1.39
N ILE A 99 -10.69 16.11 -2.36
CA ILE A 99 -9.79 17.24 -2.12
C ILE A 99 -10.07 18.37 -3.12
N ASP A 100 -9.95 19.61 -2.65
CA ASP A 100 -9.90 20.85 -3.45
C ASP A 100 -8.60 21.61 -3.14
#